data_AF-A0A7K2WXF5-F1
#
_entry.id   AF-A0A7K2WXF5-F1
#
_cell.length_a   1.000
_cell.length_b   1.000
_cell.length_c   1.000
_cell.angle_alpha   90.00
_cell.angle_beta   90.00
_cell.angle_gamma   90.00
#
_symmetry.space_group_name_H-M   'P 1'
#
loop_
_entity.id
_entity.type
_entity.pdbx_description
1 polymer ?
#
loop_
_entity_poly.entity_id
_entity_poly.type
_entity_poly.pdbx_seq_one_letter_code
_entity_poly.pdbx_strand_id
1 'polypeptide(L)'
;WWLPLGAEAGGPAGPALRLAVAYGLGARHPGDRLAAVDALLVLAAQGELDGPQLGRDMAMLTISGTVKLNRLADSARTAAATGAYRTVWSVLGAALSDLLADTSRPGLGDLLSVAAECAERGAVAGAVPGTTGSTGTGADPGIRGLAEVAARGGSSRLTAQAARLLNALRQ
;
A
#
# COMPACT_ATOMS: atom_id res chain seq x y z
N TRP A 1 -10.70 -13.06 16.18
CA TRP A 1 -11.01 -12.13 15.09
C TRP A 1 -11.47 -12.95 13.89
N TRP A 2 -12.57 -12.57 13.23
CA TRP A 2 -13.30 -13.41 12.26
C TRP A 2 -12.85 -13.25 10.80
N LEU A 3 -11.95 -12.32 10.54
CA LEU A 3 -11.70 -11.87 9.17
C LEU A 3 -11.07 -12.92 8.23
N PRO A 4 -10.22 -13.87 8.70
CA PRO A 4 -9.78 -14.98 7.86
C PRO A 4 -10.98 -15.83 7.45
N LEU A 5 -11.90 -16.12 8.38
CA LEU A 5 -13.12 -16.89 8.07
C LEU A 5 -14.02 -16.17 7.06
N GLY A 6 -14.06 -14.84 7.09
CA GLY A 6 -14.79 -14.03 6.10
C GLY A 6 -14.15 -14.05 4.71
N ALA A 7 -12.82 -14.02 4.63
CA ALA A 7 -12.09 -14.12 3.36
C ALA A 7 -12.18 -15.55 2.75
N GLU A 8 -12.14 -16.58 3.59
CA GLU A 8 -12.23 -17.98 3.17
C GLU A 8 -13.64 -18.42 2.74
N ALA A 9 -14.68 -17.63 3.04
CA ALA A 9 -16.07 -17.99 2.75
C ALA A 9 -16.43 -17.96 1.25
N GLY A 10 -15.52 -17.54 0.36
CA GLY A 10 -15.64 -17.72 -1.09
C GLY A 10 -16.66 -16.81 -1.80
N GLY A 11 -17.06 -15.70 -1.17
CA GLY A 11 -17.87 -14.64 -1.80
C GLY A 11 -17.00 -13.48 -2.29
N PRO A 12 -17.45 -12.68 -3.27
CA PRO A 12 -16.72 -11.50 -3.72
C PRO A 12 -16.37 -10.60 -2.54
N ALA A 13 -15.16 -10.03 -2.52
CA ALA A 13 -14.72 -9.14 -1.46
C ALA A 13 -15.52 -7.83 -1.48
N GLY A 14 -16.70 -7.86 -0.85
CA GLY A 14 -17.60 -6.73 -0.79
C GLY A 14 -16.98 -5.55 -0.02
N PRO A 15 -17.56 -4.33 -0.17
CA PRO A 15 -17.04 -3.13 0.48
C PRO A 15 -16.85 -3.25 2.00
N ALA A 16 -17.72 -4.00 2.67
CA ALA A 16 -17.62 -4.23 4.11
C ALA A 16 -16.38 -5.05 4.49
N LEU A 17 -16.08 -6.14 3.76
CA LEU A 17 -14.90 -6.96 4.01
C LEU A 17 -13.62 -6.17 3.73
N ARG A 18 -13.58 -5.43 2.62
CA ARG A 18 -12.44 -4.57 2.27
C ARG A 18 -12.16 -3.51 3.33
N LEU A 19 -13.18 -2.79 3.80
CA LEU A 19 -13.03 -1.81 4.89
C LEU A 19 -12.58 -2.46 6.20
N ALA A 20 -13.09 -3.66 6.51
CA ALA A 20 -12.66 -4.40 7.68
C ALA A 20 -11.19 -4.85 7.59
N VAL A 21 -10.71 -5.26 6.40
CA VAL A 21 -9.28 -5.51 6.14
C VAL A 21 -8.48 -4.23 6.33
N ALA A 22 -8.89 -3.11 5.72
CA ALA A 22 -8.21 -1.81 5.83
C ALA A 22 -8.04 -1.38 7.30
N TYR A 23 -9.12 -1.50 8.08
CA TYR A 23 -9.12 -1.20 9.51
C TYR A 23 -8.23 -2.18 10.30
N GLY A 24 -8.35 -3.48 10.01
CA GLY A 24 -7.56 -4.55 10.62
C GLY A 24 -6.06 -4.37 10.44
N LEU A 25 -5.61 -3.96 9.26
CA LEU A 25 -4.19 -3.66 8.99
C LEU A 25 -3.67 -2.54 9.89
N GLY A 26 -4.54 -1.64 10.35
CA GLY A 26 -4.24 -0.54 11.26
C GLY A 26 -4.53 -0.82 12.74
N ALA A 27 -4.96 -2.05 13.08
CA ALA A 27 -5.47 -2.39 14.40
C ALA A 27 -4.43 -2.23 15.51
N ARG A 28 -4.91 -1.88 16.71
CA ARG A 28 -4.07 -1.71 17.91
C ARG A 28 -3.36 -3.01 18.29
N HIS A 29 -4.06 -4.14 18.22
CA HIS A 29 -3.54 -5.43 18.65
C HIS A 29 -2.78 -6.10 17.51
N PRO A 30 -1.53 -6.55 17.73
CA PRO A 30 -0.74 -7.22 16.69
C PRO A 30 -1.42 -8.47 16.10
N GLY A 31 -2.15 -9.23 16.92
CA GLY A 31 -2.91 -10.41 16.45
C GLY A 31 -3.99 -10.05 15.42
N ASP A 32 -4.71 -8.95 15.63
CA ASP A 32 -5.72 -8.48 14.67
C ASP A 32 -5.07 -8.00 13.36
N ARG A 33 -3.89 -7.36 13.45
CA ARG A 33 -3.12 -6.96 12.27
C ARG A 33 -2.65 -8.17 11.47
N LEU A 34 -2.08 -9.15 12.15
CA LEU A 34 -1.61 -10.38 11.50
C LEU A 34 -2.76 -11.08 10.78
N ALA A 35 -3.89 -11.21 11.44
CA ALA A 35 -5.04 -11.87 10.84
C ALA A 35 -5.75 -11.01 9.77
N ALA A 36 -5.49 -9.70 9.70
CA ALA A 36 -5.85 -8.85 8.55
C ALA A 36 -4.87 -9.02 7.38
N VAL A 37 -3.58 -9.24 7.66
CA VAL A 37 -2.58 -9.62 6.65
C VAL A 37 -2.94 -10.97 6.04
N ASP A 38 -3.33 -11.96 6.86
CA ASP A 38 -3.77 -13.27 6.35
C ASP A 38 -4.98 -13.11 5.42
N ALA A 39 -5.99 -12.33 5.82
CA ALA A 39 -7.16 -12.05 4.98
C ALA A 39 -6.78 -11.33 3.67
N LEU A 40 -5.86 -10.36 3.72
CA LEU A 40 -5.33 -9.69 2.53
C LEU A 40 -4.68 -10.69 1.57
N LEU A 41 -3.87 -11.61 2.09
CA LEU A 41 -3.17 -12.62 1.29
C LEU A 41 -4.12 -13.65 0.69
N VAL A 42 -5.14 -14.09 1.44
CA VAL A 42 -6.19 -15.00 0.95
C VAL A 42 -6.97 -14.36 -0.20
N LEU A 43 -7.44 -13.13 -0.02
CA LEU A 43 -8.17 -12.40 -1.08
C LEU A 43 -7.29 -12.18 -2.33
N ALA A 44 -6.01 -11.88 -2.14
CA ALA A 44 -5.07 -11.74 -3.25
C ALA A 44 -4.85 -13.07 -3.99
N ALA A 45 -4.70 -14.18 -3.27
CA ALA A 45 -4.51 -15.51 -3.83
C ALA A 45 -5.75 -15.99 -4.61
N GLN A 46 -6.95 -15.59 -4.18
CA GLN A 46 -8.21 -15.87 -4.85
C GLN A 46 -8.49 -14.95 -6.05
N GLY A 47 -7.72 -13.88 -6.24
CA GLY A 47 -7.98 -12.87 -7.27
C GLY A 47 -9.14 -11.92 -6.93
N GLU A 48 -9.60 -11.93 -5.69
CA GLU A 48 -10.75 -11.16 -5.19
C GLU A 48 -10.35 -9.81 -4.57
N LEU A 49 -9.06 -9.51 -4.54
CA LEU A 49 -8.54 -8.27 -3.95
C LEU A 49 -8.53 -7.10 -4.95
N ASP A 50 -9.39 -6.10 -4.71
CA ASP A 50 -9.21 -4.76 -5.27
C ASP A 50 -8.17 -3.97 -4.46
N GLY A 51 -6.90 -4.17 -4.82
CA GLY A 51 -5.75 -3.52 -4.17
C GLY A 51 -5.82 -1.98 -4.18
N PRO A 52 -6.07 -1.34 -5.33
CA PRO A 52 -6.17 0.12 -5.40
C PRO A 52 -7.29 0.69 -4.52
N GLN A 53 -8.46 0.05 -4.49
CA GLN A 53 -9.54 0.52 -3.63
C GLN A 53 -9.23 0.32 -2.14
N LEU A 54 -8.60 -0.80 -1.77
CA LEU A 54 -8.13 -1.01 -0.40
C LEU A 54 -7.13 0.08 0.02
N GLY A 55 -6.23 0.48 -0.89
CA GLY A 55 -5.29 1.58 -0.67
C GLY A 55 -5.99 2.91 -0.37
N ARG A 56 -7.03 3.24 -1.14
CA ARG A 56 -7.86 4.44 -0.90
C ARG A 56 -8.57 4.39 0.44
N ASP A 57 -9.12 3.24 0.84
CA ASP A 57 -9.74 3.08 2.15
C ASP A 57 -8.73 3.26 3.29
N MET A 58 -7.52 2.72 3.15
CA MET A 58 -6.44 2.89 4.12
C MET A 58 -6.03 4.36 4.26
N ALA A 59 -5.93 5.09 3.14
CA ALA A 59 -5.65 6.52 3.14
C ALA A 59 -6.76 7.30 3.88
N MET A 60 -8.03 7.03 3.56
CA MET A 60 -9.19 7.63 4.24
C MET A 60 -9.18 7.37 5.75
N LEU A 61 -8.94 6.13 6.18
CA LEU A 61 -8.88 5.77 7.60
C LEU A 61 -7.69 6.44 8.31
N THR A 62 -6.58 6.63 7.62
CA THR A 62 -5.41 7.35 8.17
C THR A 62 -5.68 8.84 8.29
N ILE A 63 -6.26 9.46 7.26
CA ILE A 63 -6.56 10.89 7.21
C ILE A 63 -7.58 11.26 8.29
N SER A 64 -8.57 10.41 8.54
CA SER A 64 -9.55 10.57 9.62
C SER A 64 -8.99 10.29 11.02
N GLY A 65 -7.74 9.82 11.15
CA GLY A 65 -7.13 9.46 12.43
C GLY A 65 -7.62 8.13 13.02
N THR A 66 -8.40 7.36 12.27
CA THR A 66 -8.96 6.06 12.69
C THR A 66 -7.86 5.00 12.85
N VAL A 67 -6.86 5.02 11.98
CA VAL A 67 -5.70 4.12 12.04
C VAL A 67 -4.38 4.88 12.03
N LYS A 68 -3.34 4.28 12.62
CA LYS A 68 -2.00 4.89 12.66
C LYS A 68 -1.14 4.37 11.51
N LEU A 69 -0.47 5.29 10.82
CA LEU A 69 0.36 4.97 9.65
C LEU A 69 1.52 4.01 9.96
N ASN A 70 2.16 4.11 11.14
CA ASN A 70 3.17 3.16 11.60
C ASN A 70 2.66 1.71 11.63
N ARG A 71 1.38 1.50 11.96
CA ARG A 71 0.78 0.16 12.03
C ARG A 71 0.49 -0.39 10.64
N LEU A 72 0.04 0.47 9.73
CA LEU A 72 -0.12 0.10 8.32
C LEU A 72 1.24 -0.27 7.70
N ALA A 73 2.31 0.47 8.00
CA ALA A 73 3.65 0.14 7.54
C ALA A 73 4.14 -1.21 8.11
N ASP A 74 3.84 -1.53 9.38
CA ASP A 74 4.14 -2.82 10.00
C ASP A 74 3.41 -3.99 9.32
N SER A 75 2.10 -3.85 9.08
CA SER A 75 1.29 -4.85 8.37
C SER A 75 1.73 -5.01 6.91
N ALA A 76 2.02 -3.91 6.20
CA ALA A 76 2.50 -3.95 4.83
C ALA A 76 3.87 -4.63 4.72
N ARG A 77 4.78 -4.39 5.69
CA ARG A 77 6.07 -5.08 5.76
C ARG A 77 5.88 -6.57 6.01
N THR A 78 4.97 -6.95 6.91
CA THR A 78 4.65 -8.35 7.18
C THR A 78 4.13 -9.05 5.93
N ALA A 79 3.22 -8.41 5.19
CA ALA A 79 2.73 -8.93 3.91
C ALA A 79 3.83 -9.00 2.84
N ALA A 80 4.70 -7.99 2.72
CA ALA A 80 5.80 -8.01 1.76
C ALA A 80 6.81 -9.12 2.06
N ALA A 81 7.07 -9.40 3.34
CA ALA A 81 7.97 -10.46 3.78
C ALA A 81 7.51 -11.88 3.36
N THR A 82 6.23 -12.08 3.04
CA THR A 82 5.73 -13.36 2.47
C THR A 82 5.99 -13.48 0.97
N GLY A 83 6.57 -12.46 0.33
CA GLY A 83 6.79 -12.41 -1.11
C GLY A 83 5.68 -11.69 -1.90
N ALA A 84 4.64 -11.21 -1.22
CA ALA A 84 3.49 -10.55 -1.84
C ALA A 84 3.76 -9.09 -2.30
N TYR A 85 4.95 -8.81 -2.85
CA TYR A 85 5.39 -7.47 -3.22
C TYR A 85 4.43 -6.78 -4.20
N ARG A 86 3.86 -7.52 -5.17
CA ARG A 86 2.87 -7.00 -6.14
C ARG A 86 1.57 -6.57 -5.48
N THR A 87 1.04 -7.41 -4.58
CA THR A 87 -0.16 -7.12 -3.79
C THR A 87 0.05 -5.88 -2.94
N VAL A 88 1.16 -5.83 -2.20
CA VAL A 88 1.48 -4.69 -1.34
C VAL A 88 1.67 -3.42 -2.15
N TRP A 89 2.38 -3.49 -3.29
CA TRP A 89 2.53 -2.35 -4.19
C TRP A 89 1.19 -1.83 -4.73
N SER A 90 0.28 -2.72 -5.15
CA SER A 90 -1.04 -2.36 -5.65
C SER A 90 -1.85 -1.54 -4.63
N VAL A 91 -1.76 -1.91 -3.35
CA VAL A 91 -2.40 -1.19 -2.24
C VAL A 91 -1.68 0.12 -1.92
N LEU A 92 -0.36 0.07 -1.73
CA LEU A 92 0.41 1.25 -1.30
C LEU A 92 0.47 2.33 -2.39
N GLY A 93 0.69 1.95 -3.64
CA GLY A 93 0.75 2.90 -4.76
C GLY A 93 -0.50 3.78 -4.86
N ALA A 94 -1.68 3.19 -4.64
CA ALA A 94 -2.95 3.91 -4.64
C ALA A 94 -3.17 4.79 -3.39
N ALA A 95 -2.63 4.40 -2.24
CA ALA A 95 -2.74 5.18 -1.00
C ALA A 95 -1.78 6.39 -0.96
N LEU A 96 -0.63 6.29 -1.63
CA LEU A 96 0.47 7.24 -1.45
C LEU A 96 0.13 8.66 -1.91
N SER A 97 -0.60 8.84 -3.01
CA SER A 97 -0.96 10.19 -3.50
C SER A 97 -1.74 11.00 -2.46
N ASP A 98 -2.72 10.38 -1.80
CA ASP A 98 -3.53 11.04 -0.77
C ASP A 98 -2.72 11.27 0.52
N LEU A 99 -1.85 10.31 0.87
CA LEU A 99 -1.02 10.41 2.07
C LEU A 99 0.09 11.47 1.94
N LEU A 100 0.65 11.65 0.74
CA LEU A 100 1.70 12.64 0.46
C LEU A 100 1.16 14.08 0.44
N ALA A 101 -0.16 14.28 0.32
CA ALA A 101 -0.78 15.60 0.40
C ALA A 101 -0.54 16.29 1.76
N ASP A 102 -0.30 15.52 2.83
CA ASP A 102 0.22 16.05 4.09
C ASP A 102 1.32 15.14 4.67
N THR A 103 2.54 15.64 4.56
CA THR A 103 3.77 14.93 4.93
C THR A 103 4.15 15.04 6.40
N SER A 104 3.37 15.74 7.22
CA SER A 104 3.66 15.88 8.66
C SER A 104 3.38 14.59 9.46
N ARG A 105 2.69 13.61 8.84
CA ARG A 105 2.24 12.38 9.48
C ARG A 105 3.41 11.47 9.89
N PRO A 106 3.53 11.11 11.18
CA PRO A 106 4.50 10.12 11.64
C PRO A 106 4.26 8.77 10.95
N GLY A 107 5.33 8.15 10.47
CA GLY A 107 5.27 6.84 9.81
C GLY A 107 5.20 6.84 8.31
N LEU A 108 5.04 8.00 7.68
CA LEU A 108 5.00 8.09 6.22
C LEU A 108 6.33 7.64 5.59
N GLY A 109 7.47 7.95 6.23
CA GLY A 109 8.77 7.45 5.79
C GLY A 109 8.91 5.93 5.89
N ASP A 110 8.28 5.29 6.88
CA ASP A 110 8.29 3.82 7.01
C ASP A 110 7.42 3.16 5.95
N LEU A 111 6.26 3.76 5.64
CA LEU A 111 5.40 3.29 4.56
C LEU A 111 6.08 3.44 3.19
N LEU A 112 6.73 4.59 2.93
CA LEU A 112 7.53 4.81 1.71
C LEU A 112 8.67 3.81 1.60
N SER A 113 9.30 3.43 2.72
CA SER A 113 10.35 2.40 2.71
C SER A 113 9.82 1.05 2.21
N VAL A 114 8.62 0.64 2.63
CA VAL A 114 8.00 -0.62 2.18
C VAL A 114 7.62 -0.50 0.70
N ALA A 115 7.03 0.62 0.29
CA ALA A 115 6.67 0.87 -1.10
C ALA A 115 7.90 0.84 -2.03
N ALA A 116 9.01 1.46 -1.61
CA ALA A 116 10.28 1.44 -2.35
C ALA A 116 10.83 0.01 -2.49
N GLU A 117 10.82 -0.77 -1.41
CA GLU A 117 11.22 -2.18 -1.46
C GLU A 117 10.35 -2.99 -2.43
N CYS A 118 9.03 -2.81 -2.41
CA CYS A 118 8.15 -3.49 -3.37
C CYS A 118 8.48 -3.09 -4.82
N ALA A 119 8.67 -1.80 -5.08
CA ALA A 119 9.01 -1.30 -6.41
C ALA A 119 10.33 -1.87 -6.93
N GLU A 120 11.38 -1.87 -6.10
CA GLU A 120 12.71 -2.44 -6.41
C GLU A 120 12.66 -3.95 -6.71
N ARG A 121 11.71 -4.68 -6.13
CA ARG A 121 11.49 -6.11 -6.41
C ARG A 121 10.66 -6.35 -7.67
N GLY A 122 10.46 -5.33 -8.51
CA GLY A 122 9.76 -5.43 -9.79
C GLY A 122 8.24 -5.50 -9.66
N ALA A 123 7.67 -5.08 -8.52
CA ALA A 123 6.22 -5.12 -8.32
C ALA A 123 5.44 -4.20 -9.26
N VAL A 124 6.10 -3.18 -9.81
CA VAL A 124 5.53 -2.15 -10.70
C VAL A 124 5.31 -2.71 -12.11
N ALA A 125 6.18 -3.61 -12.58
CA ALA A 125 6.13 -4.17 -13.92
C ALA A 125 5.08 -5.28 -14.00
N GLY A 126 3.83 -4.96 -14.33
CA GLY A 126 2.77 -5.96 -14.47
C GLY A 126 1.39 -5.37 -14.75
N ALA A 127 1.24 -4.66 -15.86
CA ALA A 127 -0.04 -4.66 -16.55
C ALA A 127 -0.27 -6.06 -17.09
N VAL A 128 -1.38 -6.68 -16.70
CA VAL A 128 -1.85 -7.97 -17.20
C VAL A 128 -1.87 -7.97 -18.75
N PRO A 129 -1.50 -9.06 -19.45
CA PRO A 129 -1.71 -9.16 -20.89
C PRO A 129 -3.22 -9.04 -21.18
N GLY A 130 -3.67 -7.90 -21.71
CA GLY A 130 -5.09 -7.68 -22.06
C GLY A 130 -5.61 -6.25 -21.95
N THR A 131 -4.89 -5.31 -21.35
CA THR A 131 -5.33 -3.90 -21.31
C THR A 131 -4.38 -3.03 -22.13
N THR A 132 -4.77 -2.77 -23.38
CA THR A 132 -4.25 -1.67 -24.20
C THR A 132 -4.50 -0.36 -23.45
N GLY A 133 -3.44 0.33 -23.02
CA GLY A 133 -3.63 1.61 -22.34
C GLY A 133 -2.34 2.31 -21.90
N SER A 134 -1.84 3.18 -22.78
CA SER A 134 -0.97 4.33 -22.48
C SER A 134 0.53 4.07 -22.28
N THR A 135 1.23 3.90 -23.41
CA THR A 135 2.56 4.49 -23.60
C THR A 135 2.43 6.01 -23.57
N GLY A 136 2.66 6.61 -22.40
CA GLY A 136 2.79 8.05 -22.21
C GLY A 136 4.25 8.42 -21.95
N THR A 137 4.85 9.09 -22.94
CA THR A 137 6.16 9.74 -22.92
C THR A 137 6.41 10.52 -21.62
N GLY A 138 7.47 10.19 -20.87
CA GLY A 138 8.13 11.07 -19.90
C GLY A 138 7.30 11.60 -18.72
N ALA A 139 6.25 10.89 -18.27
CA ALA A 139 5.42 11.31 -17.15
C ALA A 139 6.02 10.91 -15.79
N ASP A 140 5.98 11.84 -14.84
CA ASP A 140 6.20 11.62 -13.40
C ASP A 140 5.53 10.30 -12.98
N PRO A 141 6.19 9.38 -12.25
CA PRO A 141 5.66 8.05 -11.99
C PRO A 141 4.44 8.09 -11.05
N GLY A 142 3.27 8.44 -11.60
CA GLY A 142 1.89 8.25 -11.11
C GLY A 142 1.49 8.78 -9.73
N ILE A 143 2.44 9.05 -8.82
CA ILE A 143 2.21 9.31 -7.41
C ILE A 143 2.41 10.81 -7.16
N ARG A 144 1.30 11.52 -7.05
CA ARG A 144 1.29 12.97 -6.87
C ARG A 144 2.06 13.36 -5.59
N GLY A 145 2.93 14.36 -5.70
CA GLY A 145 3.72 14.88 -4.59
C GLY A 145 4.98 14.07 -4.26
N LEU A 146 5.20 12.90 -4.88
CA LEU A 146 6.40 12.10 -4.60
C LEU A 146 7.69 12.82 -5.04
N ALA A 147 7.71 13.35 -6.26
CA ALA A 147 8.87 14.09 -6.77
C ALA A 147 9.17 15.35 -5.94
N GLU A 148 8.12 16.07 -5.51
CA GLU A 148 8.25 17.24 -4.64
C GLU A 148 8.87 16.87 -3.29
N VAL A 149 8.39 15.79 -2.66
CA VAL A 149 8.93 15.31 -1.37
C VAL A 149 10.38 14.84 -1.53
N ALA A 150 10.71 14.14 -2.61
CA ALA A 150 12.07 13.72 -2.90
C ALA A 150 13.02 14.93 -3.10
N ALA A 151 12.55 16.00 -3.74
CA ALA A 151 13.33 17.20 -4.04
C ALA A 151 13.62 18.09 -2.82
N ARG A 152 12.87 17.96 -1.71
CA ARG A 152 13.08 18.77 -0.48
C ARG A 152 14.46 18.57 0.15
N GLY A 153 15.15 17.48 -0.16
CA GLY A 153 16.48 17.17 0.39
C GLY A 153 16.46 16.89 1.90
N GLY A 154 17.63 16.91 2.52
CA GLY A 154 17.79 16.70 3.97
C GLY A 154 17.93 15.24 4.40
N SER A 155 18.28 15.04 5.68
CA SER A 155 18.61 13.74 6.28
C SER A 155 17.39 12.97 6.82
N SER A 156 16.17 13.45 6.54
CA SER A 156 14.96 12.81 7.06
C SER A 156 14.71 11.47 6.36
N ARG A 157 14.19 10.49 7.12
CA ARG A 157 13.76 9.20 6.53
C ARG A 157 12.73 9.41 5.43
N LEU A 158 11.83 10.37 5.59
CA LEU A 158 10.79 10.67 4.61
C LEU A 158 11.38 11.02 3.24
N THR A 159 12.27 12.02 3.19
CA THR A 159 12.85 12.51 1.93
C THR A 159 13.79 11.48 1.29
N ALA A 160 14.55 10.73 2.11
CA ALA A 160 15.39 9.63 1.64
C ALA A 160 14.58 8.49 1.00
N GLN A 161 13.49 8.04 1.64
CA GLN A 161 12.68 6.95 1.10
C GLN A 161 11.80 7.40 -0.06
N ALA A 162 11.38 8.68 -0.11
CA ALA A 162 10.72 9.26 -1.27
C ALA A 162 11.64 9.25 -2.51
N ALA A 163 12.90 9.68 -2.35
CA ALA A 163 13.88 9.64 -3.43
C ALA A 163 14.19 8.20 -3.87
N ARG A 164 14.31 7.27 -2.93
CA ARG A 164 14.50 5.83 -3.22
C ARG A 164 13.34 5.29 -4.05
N LEU A 165 12.10 5.53 -3.63
CA LEU A 165 10.91 5.10 -4.36
C LEU A 165 10.86 5.73 -5.76
N LEU A 166 11.10 7.03 -5.88
CA LEU A 166 11.09 7.74 -7.16
C LEU A 166 12.11 7.14 -8.14
N ASN A 167 13.30 6.78 -7.67
CA ASN A 167 14.32 6.13 -8.48
C ASN A 167 13.90 4.72 -8.90
N ALA A 168 13.33 3.93 -7.98
CA ALA A 168 12.83 2.58 -8.28
C ALA A 168 11.73 2.59 -9.35
N LEU A 169 10.90 3.64 -9.40
CA LEU A 169 9.83 3.78 -10.39
C LEU A 169 10.30 4.24 -11.78
N ARG A 170 11.56 4.67 -11.89
CA ARG A 170 12.17 5.11 -13.16
C ARG A 170 13.01 4.01 -13.83
N GLN A 171 13.23 2.90 -13.13
CA GLN A 171 13.95 1.72 -13.63
C GLN A 171 13.00 0.80 -14.39
#